data_AF-A0A8T5LIN6-F1
#
_entry.id   AF-A0A8T5LIN6-F1
#
_cell.length_a   1.000
_cell.length_b   1.000
_cell.length_c   1.000
_cell.angle_alpha   90.00
_cell.angle_beta   90.00
_cell.angle_gamma   90.00
#
_symmetry.space_group_name_H-M   'P 1'
#
loop_
_entity.id
_entity.type
_entity.pdbx_description
1 polymer ?
#
loop_
_entity_poly.entity_id
_entity_poly.type
_entity_poly.pdbx_seq_one_letter_code
_entity_poly.pdbx_strand_id
1 'polypeptide(L)'
;NKENLETVVKQEWIESEKGWRIRPDGYSLHKNVKDRDLYVKKYWDSMPDEVPDEYSRPIGLPVPIDVNKKTYDRICKSEYGIRLYKEEFEEVER
;
A
#
# COMPACT_ATOMS: atom_id res chain seq x y z
N ASN A 1 -16.96 23.35 5.52
CA ASN A 1 -15.67 23.51 4.82
C ASN A 1 -15.52 22.35 3.85
N LYS A 2 -14.96 22.55 2.65
CA LYS A 2 -14.34 21.42 1.95
C LYS A 2 -13.06 21.08 2.71
N GLU A 3 -12.80 19.80 2.92
CA GLU A 3 -11.52 19.38 3.46
C GLU A 3 -10.45 19.46 2.37
N ASN A 4 -9.21 19.73 2.77
CA ASN A 4 -8.08 19.68 1.84
C ASN A 4 -7.71 18.21 1.64
N LEU A 5 -8.34 17.62 0.64
CA LEU A 5 -8.03 16.31 0.10
C LEU A 5 -6.88 16.44 -0.92
N GLU A 6 -5.98 15.47 -0.91
CA GLU A 6 -4.83 15.39 -1.80
C GLU A 6 -4.88 14.04 -2.53
N THR A 7 -4.75 14.03 -3.86
CA THR A 7 -4.80 12.79 -4.65
C THR A 7 -3.49 12.02 -4.54
N VAL A 8 -3.57 10.73 -4.21
CA VAL A 8 -2.44 9.80 -4.06
C VAL A 8 -2.74 8.48 -4.79
N VAL A 9 -1.72 7.63 -4.92
CA VAL A 9 -1.85 6.31 -5.56
C VAL A 9 -2.03 5.23 -4.51
N LYS A 10 -3.15 4.49 -4.58
CA LYS A 10 -3.41 3.26 -3.82
C LYS A 10 -2.96 2.04 -4.61
N GLN A 11 -2.27 1.12 -3.95
CA GLN A 11 -2.01 -0.24 -4.42
C GLN A 11 -2.64 -1.23 -3.44
N GLU A 12 -3.44 -2.17 -3.95
CA GLU A 12 -4.03 -3.25 -3.14
C GLU A 12 -3.07 -4.43 -3.03
N TRP A 13 -3.12 -5.18 -1.93
CA TRP A 13 -2.23 -6.32 -1.67
C TRP A 13 -2.99 -7.55 -1.20
N ILE A 14 -2.42 -8.71 -1.52
CA ILE A 14 -2.83 -10.01 -0.99
C ILE A 14 -1.62 -10.75 -0.41
N GLU A 15 -1.88 -11.51 0.62
CA GLU A 15 -0.95 -12.43 1.26
C GLU A 15 -1.24 -13.86 0.80
N SER A 16 -0.21 -14.67 0.67
CA SER A 16 -0.28 -16.08 0.28
C SER A 16 0.43 -16.92 1.32
N GLU A 17 -0.30 -17.81 1.98
CA GLU A 17 0.21 -18.70 3.01
C GLU A 17 0.11 -20.17 2.55
N LYS A 18 1.22 -20.89 2.62
CA LYS A 18 1.43 -22.25 2.10
C LYS A 18 0.62 -23.27 2.89
N GLY A 19 -0.22 -24.03 2.19
CA GLY A 19 -1.16 -24.98 2.82
C GLY A 19 -2.44 -24.34 3.37
N TRP A 20 -2.48 -23.02 3.51
CA TRP A 20 -3.68 -22.26 3.83
C TRP A 20 -4.33 -21.74 2.54
N ARG A 21 -4.46 -20.42 2.34
CA ARG A 21 -5.08 -19.77 1.17
C ARG A 21 -4.45 -18.40 0.91
N ILE A 22 -5.01 -17.68 -0.06
CA ILE A 22 -4.75 -16.26 -0.30
C ILE A 22 -5.73 -15.44 0.56
N ARG A 23 -5.25 -14.40 1.27
CA ARG A 23 -6.06 -13.46 2.05
C ARG A 23 -5.73 -11.99 1.71
N PRO A 24 -6.65 -11.01 1.89
CA PRO A 24 -6.33 -9.60 1.67
C PRO A 24 -5.30 -9.09 2.70
N ASP A 25 -4.35 -8.28 2.25
CA ASP A 25 -3.25 -7.73 3.08
C ASP A 25 -3.18 -6.20 2.96
N GLY A 26 -4.35 -5.59 3.12
CA GLY A 26 -4.53 -4.15 3.10
C GLY A 26 -4.01 -3.46 1.83
N TYR A 27 -3.42 -2.30 2.03
CA TYR A 27 -3.11 -1.35 0.97
C TYR A 27 -1.79 -0.64 1.21
N SER A 28 -1.13 -0.18 0.16
CA SER A 28 -0.06 0.81 0.27
C SER A 28 -0.39 2.10 -0.47
N LEU A 29 -0.05 3.23 0.14
CA LEU A 29 -0.33 4.59 -0.36
C LEU A 29 0.95 5.33 -0.68
N HIS A 30 0.99 5.92 -1.88
CA HIS A 30 2.18 6.51 -2.49
C HIS A 30 1.86 7.86 -3.10
N LYS A 31 2.79 8.82 -3.04
CA LYS A 31 2.58 10.17 -3.58
C LYS A 31 2.38 10.18 -5.11
N ASN A 32 2.90 9.18 -5.81
CA ASN A 32 2.76 8.99 -7.26
C ASN A 32 3.12 7.54 -7.65
N VAL A 33 3.00 7.20 -8.93
CA VAL A 33 3.26 5.84 -9.46
C VAL A 33 4.74 5.44 -9.34
N LYS A 34 5.70 6.36 -9.52
CA LYS A 34 7.13 6.04 -9.37
C LYS A 34 7.46 5.62 -7.93
N ASP A 35 6.86 6.27 -6.94
CA ASP A 35 7.01 5.90 -5.54
C ASP A 35 6.33 4.55 -5.24
N ARG A 36 5.16 4.25 -5.86
CA ARG A 36 4.57 2.90 -5.84
C ARG A 36 5.53 1.85 -6.37
N ASP A 37 6.15 2.11 -7.52
CA ASP A 37 7.07 1.18 -8.18
C ASP A 37 8.34 0.95 -7.34
N LEU A 38 8.90 2.00 -6.74
CA LEU A 38 10.05 1.92 -5.84
C LEU A 38 9.72 1.19 -4.54
N TYR A 39 8.53 1.40 -3.97
CA TYR A 39 8.06 0.67 -2.79
C TYR A 39 7.90 -0.83 -3.09
N VAL A 40 7.24 -1.18 -4.20
CA VAL A 40 7.07 -2.58 -4.63
C VAL A 40 8.42 -3.22 -4.94
N LYS A 41 9.35 -2.52 -5.60
CA LYS A 41 10.72 -3.02 -5.79
C LYS A 41 11.42 -3.24 -4.45
N LYS A 42 11.40 -2.28 -3.52
CA LYS A 42 12.05 -2.42 -2.20
C LYS A 42 11.48 -3.60 -1.39
N TYR A 43 10.18 -3.89 -1.53
CA TYR A 43 9.58 -5.09 -0.92
C TYR A 43 10.19 -6.37 -1.50
N TRP A 44 10.22 -6.52 -2.83
CA TRP A 44 10.79 -7.71 -3.48
C TRP A 44 12.30 -7.85 -3.28
N ASP A 45 13.05 -6.73 -3.28
CA ASP A 45 14.48 -6.69 -2.94
C ASP A 45 14.79 -7.09 -1.48
N SER A 46 13.76 -7.24 -0.63
CA SER A 46 13.89 -7.68 0.76
C SER A 46 13.38 -9.11 1.02
N MET A 47 12.87 -9.79 -0.01
CA MET A 47 12.51 -11.20 0.07
C MET A 47 13.77 -12.09 -0.06
N PRO A 48 13.77 -13.30 0.54
CA PRO A 48 14.81 -14.29 0.30
C PRO A 48 14.72 -14.87 -1.13
N ASP A 49 15.81 -15.47 -1.61
CA ASP A 49 15.87 -16.15 -2.92
C ASP A 49 14.99 -17.42 -2.99
N GLU A 50 14.71 -18.04 -1.84
CA GLU A 50 13.77 -19.15 -1.71
C GLU A 50 12.33 -18.62 -1.51
N VAL A 51 11.34 -19.28 -2.11
CA VAL A 51 9.93 -18.88 -1.99
C VAL A 51 9.47 -19.02 -0.52
N PRO A 52 9.05 -17.93 0.16
CA PRO A 52 8.61 -18.02 1.55
C PRO A 52 7.32 -18.82 1.72
N ASP A 53 7.15 -19.41 2.90
CA ASP A 53 5.92 -20.12 3.27
C ASP A 53 4.74 -19.16 3.51
N GLU A 54 4.99 -17.90 3.87
CA GLU A 54 4.00 -16.81 3.90
C GLU A 54 4.63 -15.52 3.32
N TYR A 55 3.99 -14.89 2.33
CA TYR A 55 4.44 -13.62 1.73
C TYR A 55 3.30 -12.81 1.08
N SER A 56 3.53 -11.51 0.88
CA SER A 56 2.59 -10.57 0.28
C SER A 56 2.95 -10.23 -1.17
N ARG A 57 1.95 -9.87 -1.98
CA ARG A 57 2.16 -9.30 -3.33
C ARG A 57 1.08 -8.27 -3.69
N PRO A 58 1.42 -7.25 -4.50
CA PRO A 58 0.41 -6.33 -5.04
C PRO A 58 -0.55 -7.08 -5.99
N ILE A 59 -1.81 -6.66 -6.01
CA ILE A 59 -2.85 -7.16 -6.91
C ILE A 59 -3.64 -6.02 -7.56
N GLY A 60 -4.20 -6.28 -8.74
CA GLY A 60 -4.94 -5.27 -9.50
C GLY A 60 -4.04 -4.17 -10.08
N LEU A 61 -4.68 -3.13 -10.61
CA LEU A 61 -4.00 -1.92 -11.06
C LEU A 61 -3.91 -0.91 -9.90
N PRO A 62 -2.85 -0.09 -9.84
CA PRO A 62 -2.82 1.03 -8.91
C PRO A 62 -3.90 2.06 -9.30
N VAL A 63 -4.64 2.58 -8.33
CA VAL A 63 -5.74 3.53 -8.55
C VAL A 63 -5.48 4.85 -7.84
N PRO A 64 -5.86 6.00 -8.44
CA PRO A 64 -5.87 7.26 -7.71
C PRO A 64 -6.99 7.26 -6.67
N ILE A 65 -6.68 7.75 -5.47
CA ILE A 65 -7.67 8.05 -4.42
C ILE A 65 -7.36 9.42 -3.83
N ASP A 66 -8.37 10.09 -3.30
CA ASP A 66 -8.21 11.32 -2.53
C ASP A 66 -8.09 11.00 -1.03
N VAL A 67 -7.14 11.63 -0.33
CA VAL A 67 -6.91 11.39 1.11
C VAL A 67 -6.82 12.67 1.91
N ASN A 68 -7.26 12.62 3.17
CA ASN A 68 -7.15 13.75 4.09
C ASN A 68 -5.69 14.17 4.35
N LYS A 69 -5.46 15.47 4.62
CA LYS A 69 -4.11 16.05 4.83
C LYS A 69 -3.26 15.29 5.85
N LYS A 70 -3.85 14.76 6.94
CA LYS A 70 -3.16 13.94 7.95
C LYS A 70 -2.48 12.73 7.32
N THR A 71 -3.15 12.08 6.37
CA THR A 71 -2.63 10.92 5.64
C THR A 71 -1.61 11.34 4.57
N TYR A 72 -1.85 12.43 3.85
CA TYR A 72 -0.86 12.97 2.90
C TYR A 72 0.45 13.39 3.60
N ASP A 73 0.36 14.00 4.79
CA ASP A 73 1.50 14.34 5.64
C ASP A 73 2.24 13.10 6.20
N ARG A 74 1.57 11.94 6.35
CA ARG A 74 2.23 10.64 6.65
C ARG A 74 3.02 10.16 5.42
N ILE A 75 2.37 10.12 4.25
CA ILE A 75 2.96 9.65 2.98
C ILE A 75 4.21 10.48 2.63
N CYS A 76 4.13 11.82 2.72
CA CYS A 76 5.26 12.72 2.41
C CYS A 76 6.44 12.64 3.41
N LYS A 77 6.32 11.89 4.51
CA LYS A 77 7.41 11.62 5.48
C LYS A 77 7.97 10.19 5.35
N SER A 78 7.36 9.36 4.51
CA SER A 78 7.85 8.03 4.18
C SER A 78 8.81 8.08 2.98
N GLU A 79 9.62 7.04 2.78
CA GLU A 79 10.60 6.98 1.68
C GLU A 79 9.90 6.86 0.31
N TYR A 80 8.98 5.90 0.18
CA TYR A 80 8.24 5.62 -1.07
C TYR A 80 6.72 5.40 -0.85
N GLY A 81 6.22 5.53 0.39
CA GLY A 81 4.84 5.23 0.75
C GLY A 81 4.70 4.53 2.10
N ILE A 82 3.46 4.36 2.53
CA ILE A 82 3.07 3.67 3.77
C ILE A 82 2.23 2.43 3.45
N ARG A 83 2.35 1.37 4.25
CA ARG A 83 1.37 0.27 4.31
C ARG A 83 0.32 0.62 5.35
N LEU A 84 -0.92 0.22 5.08
CA LEU A 84 -2.08 0.33 5.97
C LEU A 84 -2.82 -1.00 5.94
N TYR A 85 -3.22 -1.50 7.12
CA TYR A 85 -4.18 -2.61 7.18
C TYR A 85 -5.59 -2.12 6.81
N LYS A 86 -6.54 -3.05 6.63
CA LYS A 86 -7.89 -2.71 6.15
C LYS A 86 -8.59 -1.70 7.07
N GLU A 87 -8.43 -1.91 8.37
CA GLU A 87 -9.04 -1.13 9.44
C GLU A 87 -8.50 0.30 9.48
N GLU A 88 -7.19 0.48 9.28
CA GLU A 88 -6.57 1.82 9.11
C GLU A 88 -7.05 2.51 7.84
N PHE A 89 -7.24 1.76 6.75
CA PHE A 89 -7.65 2.34 5.47
C PHE A 89 -9.11 2.83 5.50
N GLU A 90 -9.98 2.18 6.28
CA GLU A 90 -11.33 2.68 6.55
C GLU A 90 -11.34 4.01 7.34
N GLU A 91 -10.23 4.48 7.92
CA GLU A 91 -10.08 5.84 8.46
C GLU A 91 -9.52 6.87 7.44
N VAL A 92 -9.12 6.43 6.25
CA VAL A 92 -8.55 7.28 5.19
C VAL A 92 -9.62 7.78 4.21
N GLU A 93 -10.66 6.98 3.98
CA GLU A 93 -11.83 7.31 3.16
C GLU A 93 -12.95 8.03 3.96
N ARG A 94 -12.61 8.58 5.14
CA ARG A 94 -13.51 9.33 6.05
C ARG A 94 -12.99 10.74 6.33
#